data_AF-A0A9J5ZCE9-F1
#
_entry.id   AF-A0A9J5ZCE9-F1
#
_cell.length_a   1.000
_cell.length_b   1.000
_cell.length_c   1.000
_cell.angle_alpha   90.00
_cell.angle_beta   90.00
_cell.angle_gamma   90.00
#
_symmetry.space_group_name_H-M   'P 1'
#
loop_
_entity.id
_entity.type
_entity.pdbx_description
1 polymer ?
#
loop_
_entity_poly.entity_id
_entity_poly.type
_entity_poly.pdbx_seq_one_letter_code
_entity_poly.pdbx_strand_id
1 'polypeptide(L)'
;MINQAADGGHIGASYVLAIISIFNGGESMREGLMFIANMKKMEPLKVRRCRHNLRNILGGMWVPEPHLLGGRPICCTVHQFEQIRRSNGWPMGSDNEDDIRCYFCSCDLELDYVIKFLPYTTVRY
;
A
#
# COMPACT_ATOMS: atom_id res chain seq x y z
N MET A 1 3.46 -9.56 -20.04
CA MET A 1 2.02 -9.70 -19.73
C MET A 1 1.50 -8.58 -18.82
N ILE A 2 1.95 -8.42 -17.57
CA ILE A 2 1.42 -7.35 -16.68
C ILE A 2 1.76 -5.93 -17.16
N ASN A 3 2.99 -5.70 -17.64
CA ASN A 3 3.40 -4.42 -18.25
C ASN A 3 2.51 -4.06 -19.44
N GLN A 4 2.36 -4.97 -20.40
CA GLN A 4 1.50 -4.77 -21.59
C GLN A 4 0.04 -4.47 -21.23
N ALA A 5 -0.51 -5.12 -20.20
CA ALA A 5 -1.86 -4.83 -19.74
C ALA A 5 -1.96 -3.42 -19.13
N ALA A 6 -0.98 -3.01 -18.35
CA ALA A 6 -0.90 -1.66 -17.80
C ALA A 6 -0.72 -0.59 -18.88
N ASP A 7 0.14 -0.85 -19.88
CA ASP A 7 0.34 0.01 -21.05
C ASP A 7 -0.95 0.15 -21.88
N GLY A 8 -1.76 -0.91 -21.92
CA GLY A 8 -3.11 -0.91 -22.49
C GLY A 8 -4.18 -0.24 -21.61
N GLY A 9 -3.82 0.40 -20.51
CA GLY A 9 -4.74 1.11 -19.62
C GLY A 9 -5.51 0.23 -18.63
N HIS A 10 -5.12 -1.04 -18.45
CA HIS A 10 -5.77 -1.92 -17.48
C HIS A 10 -5.43 -1.50 -16.04
N ILE A 11 -6.37 -0.84 -15.38
CA ILE A 11 -6.19 -0.22 -14.06
C ILE A 11 -5.70 -1.20 -12.99
N GLY A 12 -6.17 -2.45 -13.00
CA GLY A 12 -5.69 -3.46 -12.04
C GLY A 12 -4.22 -3.82 -12.23
N ALA A 13 -3.74 -3.84 -13.48
CA ALA A 13 -2.35 -4.13 -13.79
C ALA A 13 -1.47 -2.93 -13.40
N SER A 14 -1.91 -1.72 -13.74
CA SER A 14 -1.23 -0.48 -13.36
C SER A 14 -1.16 -0.31 -11.83
N TYR A 15 -2.23 -0.69 -11.11
CA TYR A 15 -2.24 -0.69 -9.64
C TYR A 15 -1.19 -1.64 -9.05
N VAL A 16 -1.14 -2.88 -9.53
CA VAL A 16 -0.15 -3.87 -9.06
C VAL A 16 1.27 -3.43 -9.40
N LEU A 17 1.52 -2.90 -10.60
CA LEU A 17 2.83 -2.36 -10.96
C LEU A 17 3.26 -1.19 -10.07
N ALA A 18 2.34 -0.30 -9.73
CA ALA A 18 2.64 0.80 -8.81
C ALA A 18 3.03 0.30 -7.42
N ILE A 19 2.36 -0.74 -6.91
CA ILE A 19 2.73 -1.39 -5.64
C ILE A 19 4.13 -2.01 -5.75
N ILE A 20 4.43 -2.75 -6.82
CA ILE A 20 5.77 -3.34 -7.04
C ILE A 20 6.84 -2.25 -7.07
N SER A 21 6.62 -1.16 -7.80
CA SER A 21 7.56 -0.04 -7.85
C SER A 21 7.82 0.59 -6.48
N ILE A 22 6.80 0.64 -5.60
CA ILE A 22 6.96 1.10 -4.22
C ILE A 22 7.87 0.18 -3.40
N PHE A 23 7.71 -1.13 -3.51
CA PHE A 23 8.58 -2.10 -2.83
C PHE A 23 10.01 -2.12 -3.39
N ASN A 24 10.19 -1.82 -4.67
CA ASN A 24 11.52 -1.72 -5.28
C ASN A 24 12.35 -0.54 -4.73
N GLY A 25 11.71 0.46 -4.12
CA GLY A 25 12.42 1.59 -3.51
C GLY A 25 12.94 2.63 -4.52
N GLY A 26 13.80 3.54 -4.04
CA GLY A 26 14.49 4.54 -4.87
C GLY A 26 13.57 5.47 -5.67
N GLU A 27 13.93 5.77 -6.91
CA GLU A 27 13.11 6.60 -7.82
C GLU A 27 11.79 5.91 -8.21
N SER A 28 11.82 4.60 -8.42
CA SER A 28 10.62 3.80 -8.72
C SER A 28 9.57 3.91 -7.63
N MET A 29 9.98 4.03 -6.36
CA MET A 29 9.04 4.25 -5.27
C MET A 29 8.27 5.55 -5.46
N ARG A 30 8.96 6.65 -5.79
CA ARG A 30 8.31 7.95 -6.01
C ARG A 30 7.33 7.88 -7.17
N GLU A 31 7.67 7.21 -8.26
CA GLU A 31 6.78 7.02 -9.41
C GLU A 31 5.54 6.22 -9.03
N GLY A 32 5.71 5.09 -8.34
CA GLY A 32 4.59 4.27 -7.86
C GLY A 32 3.67 5.05 -6.91
N LEU A 33 4.24 5.89 -6.04
CA LEU A 33 3.49 6.76 -5.13
C LEU A 33 2.63 7.78 -5.87
N MET A 34 3.22 8.52 -6.80
CA MET A 34 2.50 9.50 -7.61
C MET A 34 1.40 8.82 -8.42
N PHE A 35 1.66 7.61 -8.92
CA PHE A 35 0.68 6.85 -9.69
C PHE A 35 -0.53 6.44 -8.85
N ILE A 36 -0.33 5.87 -7.65
CA ILE A 36 -1.43 5.53 -6.73
C ILE A 36 -2.21 6.78 -6.31
N ALA A 37 -1.52 7.88 -6.00
CA ALA A 37 -2.16 9.14 -5.63
C ALA A 37 -3.07 9.67 -6.74
N ASN A 38 -2.56 9.69 -7.98
CA ASN A 38 -3.34 10.12 -9.15
C ASN A 38 -4.53 9.20 -9.41
N MET A 39 -4.36 7.87 -9.34
CA MET A 39 -5.47 6.93 -9.50
C MET A 39 -6.54 7.10 -8.42
N LYS A 40 -6.16 7.35 -7.16
CA LYS A 40 -7.12 7.62 -6.08
C LYS A 40 -7.92 8.89 -6.34
N LYS A 41 -7.28 9.92 -6.91
CA LYS A 41 -7.93 11.18 -7.27
C LYS A 41 -8.91 11.02 -8.43
N MET A 42 -8.52 10.28 -9.46
CA MET A 42 -9.29 10.16 -10.70
C MET A 42 -10.34 9.05 -10.63
N GLU A 43 -10.01 7.91 -10.02
CA GLU A 43 -10.75 6.65 -10.11
C GLU A 43 -10.82 5.92 -8.74
N PRO A 44 -11.29 6.58 -7.65
CA PRO A 44 -11.21 6.05 -6.28
C PRO A 44 -11.91 4.70 -6.11
N LEU A 45 -13.07 4.51 -6.75
CA LEU A 45 -13.85 3.26 -6.68
C LEU A 45 -13.10 2.09 -7.35
N LYS A 46 -12.37 2.36 -8.43
CA LYS A 46 -11.60 1.32 -9.12
C LYS A 46 -10.37 0.95 -8.31
N VAL A 47 -9.68 1.92 -7.70
CA VAL A 47 -8.57 1.64 -6.77
C VAL A 47 -9.04 0.78 -5.60
N ARG A 48 -10.19 1.11 -4.99
CA ARG A 48 -10.78 0.29 -3.92
C ARG A 48 -11.08 -1.14 -4.38
N ARG A 49 -11.58 -1.33 -5.60
CA ARG A 49 -11.82 -2.66 -6.18
C ARG A 49 -10.52 -3.41 -6.43
N CYS A 50 -9.50 -2.75 -6.99
CA CYS A 50 -8.18 -3.34 -7.21
C CYS A 50 -7.55 -3.79 -5.89
N ARG A 51 -7.62 -2.96 -4.84
CA ARG A 51 -7.19 -3.30 -3.48
C ARG A 51 -7.90 -4.54 -2.94
N HIS A 52 -9.23 -4.59 -3.06
CA HIS A 52 -10.01 -5.74 -2.60
C HIS A 52 -9.66 -7.02 -3.36
N ASN A 53 -9.52 -6.94 -4.69
CA ASN A 53 -9.13 -8.07 -5.51
C ASN A 53 -7.72 -8.57 -5.16
N LEU A 54 -6.76 -7.65 -5.02
CA LEU A 54 -5.40 -7.98 -4.62
C LEU A 54 -5.39 -8.67 -3.25
N ARG A 55 -6.15 -8.15 -2.28
CA ARG A 55 -6.34 -8.79 -0.97
C ARG A 55 -6.83 -10.24 -1.10
N ASN A 56 -7.85 -10.49 -1.91
CA ASN A 56 -8.41 -11.84 -2.06
C ASN A 56 -7.41 -12.81 -2.68
N ILE A 57 -6.58 -12.32 -3.62
CA ILE A 57 -5.51 -13.12 -4.22
C ILE A 57 -4.41 -13.40 -3.20
N LEU A 58 -3.88 -12.35 -2.55
CA LEU A 58 -2.80 -12.48 -1.57
C LEU A 58 -3.18 -13.35 -0.38
N GLY A 59 -4.41 -13.24 0.11
CA GLY A 59 -4.91 -14.07 1.21
C GLY A 59 -5.08 -15.55 0.84
N GLY A 60 -5.11 -15.90 -0.46
CA GLY A 60 -5.14 -17.27 -0.95
C GLY A 60 -3.76 -17.82 -1.31
N MET A 61 -2.72 -16.99 -1.31
CA MET A 61 -1.34 -17.41 -1.62
C MET A 61 -0.66 -17.92 -0.35
N TRP A 62 0.20 -18.92 -0.49
CA TRP A 62 1.15 -19.32 0.55
C TRP A 62 2.51 -18.70 0.23
N VAL A 63 3.07 -17.90 1.13
CA VAL A 63 4.40 -17.29 0.96
C VAL A 63 5.37 -18.01 1.90
N PRO A 64 6.28 -18.86 1.39
CA PRO A 64 7.19 -19.66 2.22
C PRO A 64 8.16 -18.82 3.05
N GLU A 65 8.51 -17.62 2.59
CA GLU A 65 9.50 -16.75 3.21
C GLU A 65 8.98 -15.30 3.32
N PRO A 66 8.05 -15.03 4.27
CA PRO A 66 7.41 -13.73 4.39
C PRO A 66 8.40 -12.60 4.72
N HIS A 67 9.55 -12.95 5.31
CA HIS A 67 10.63 -12.05 5.68
C HIS A 67 11.42 -11.51 4.47
N LEU A 68 11.38 -12.20 3.32
CA LEU A 68 12.02 -11.72 2.08
C LEU A 68 11.26 -10.57 1.42
N LEU A 69 10.03 -10.27 1.88
CA LEU A 69 9.28 -9.09 1.47
C LEU A 69 9.87 -7.79 2.05
N GLY A 70 11.00 -7.87 2.75
CA GLY A 70 11.80 -6.73 3.16
C GLY A 70 11.08 -5.82 4.16
N GLY A 71 11.84 -4.92 4.77
CA GLY A 71 11.26 -3.87 5.60
C GLY A 71 10.22 -3.10 4.78
N ARG A 72 9.01 -2.95 5.33
CA ARG A 72 7.94 -2.15 4.72
C ARG A 72 8.51 -0.80 4.27
N PRO A 73 8.37 -0.43 2.99
CA PRO A 73 8.81 0.88 2.54
C PRO A 73 8.00 1.93 3.30
N ILE A 74 8.72 2.85 3.95
CA ILE A 74 8.13 4.00 4.64
C ILE A 74 8.02 5.11 3.61
N CYS A 75 6.80 5.43 3.20
CA CYS A 75 6.55 6.48 2.21
C CYS A 75 6.57 7.85 2.87
N CYS A 76 6.02 7.98 4.08
CA CYS A 76 6.08 9.21 4.86
C CYS A 76 6.86 9.05 6.16
N THR A 77 7.90 9.87 6.35
CA THR A 77 8.62 9.95 7.64
C THR A 77 7.92 10.84 8.67
N VAL A 78 7.03 11.73 8.23
CA VAL A 78 6.31 12.67 9.11
C VAL A 78 5.39 11.93 10.09
N HIS A 79 4.71 10.87 9.64
CA HIS A 79 3.84 10.08 10.50
C HIS A 79 4.59 9.14 11.44
N GLN A 80 5.89 8.88 11.23
CA GLN A 80 6.70 8.14 12.21
C GLN A 80 6.81 8.94 13.51
N PHE A 81 7.01 10.27 13.42
CA PHE A 81 6.99 11.17 14.57
C PHE A 81 5.61 11.28 15.23
N GLU A 82 4.53 11.28 14.45
CA GLU A 82 3.17 11.30 15.01
C GLU A 82 2.74 9.96 15.62
N GLN A 83 3.14 8.81 15.06
CA GLN A 83 2.83 7.50 15.65
C GLN A 83 3.61 7.27 16.95
N ILE A 84 4.87 7.73 17.04
CA ILE A 84 5.63 7.76 18.30
C ILE A 84 4.93 8.66 19.32
N ARG A 85 4.32 9.79 18.91
CA ARG A 85 3.50 10.62 19.81
C ARG A 85 2.16 9.97 20.18
N ARG A 86 1.50 9.28 19.25
CA ARG A 86 0.22 8.57 19.45
C ARG A 86 0.38 7.28 20.27
N SER A 87 1.59 6.73 20.43
CA SER A 87 1.80 5.61 21.37
C SER A 87 1.58 6.00 22.83
N ASN A 88 1.44 7.30 23.13
CA ASN A 88 1.09 7.83 24.45
C ASN A 88 -0.40 8.22 24.60
N GLY A 89 -1.25 7.93 23.62
CA GLY A 89 -2.69 8.22 23.72
C GLY A 89 -3.50 7.63 22.55
N TRP A 90 -4.49 6.81 22.88
CA TRP A 90 -5.35 6.08 21.93
C TRP A 90 -6.03 7.01 20.90
N PRO A 91 -6.04 6.67 19.60
CA PRO A 91 -6.82 7.41 18.63
C PRO A 91 -8.29 7.02 18.76
N MET A 92 -9.11 7.94 19.26
CA MET A 92 -10.57 7.90 19.13
C MET A 92 -10.92 7.80 17.64
N GLY A 93 -11.75 6.80 17.33
CA GLY A 93 -12.22 6.51 15.98
C GLY A 93 -12.86 7.73 15.33
N SER A 94 -12.40 8.04 14.13
CA SER A 94 -13.09 8.91 13.20
C SER A 94 -13.11 8.16 11.87
N ASP A 95 -14.29 7.64 11.52
CA ASP A 95 -14.61 7.01 10.24
C ASP A 95 -14.61 8.01 9.06
N ASN A 96 -14.11 9.23 9.26
CA ASN A 96 -13.87 10.16 8.17
C ASN A 96 -12.59 9.78 7.42
N GLU A 97 -12.76 9.07 6.31
CA GLU A 97 -11.72 8.87 5.28
C GLU A 97 -11.18 10.20 4.69
N ASP A 98 -11.80 11.33 5.05
CA ASP A 98 -11.43 12.70 4.64
C ASP A 98 -10.39 13.40 5.53
N ASP A 99 -9.85 12.74 6.55
CA ASP A 99 -8.76 13.32 7.34
C ASP A 99 -7.50 13.39 6.47
N ILE A 100 -7.14 14.63 6.06
CA ILE A 100 -6.11 15.00 5.08
C ILE A 100 -4.74 14.50 5.55
N ARG A 101 -4.50 13.22 5.31
CA ARG A 101 -3.20 12.57 5.40
C ARG A 101 -2.48 12.85 4.08
N CYS A 102 -1.23 13.31 4.13
CA CYS A 102 -0.47 13.62 2.93
C CYS A 102 -0.41 12.41 1.97
N TYR A 103 -0.14 12.63 0.67
CA TYR A 103 -0.14 11.55 -0.33
C TYR A 103 0.67 10.32 0.11
N PHE A 104 1.80 10.55 0.77
CA PHE A 104 2.66 9.51 1.30
C PHE A 104 1.99 8.70 2.43
N CYS A 105 1.27 9.35 3.35
CA CYS A 105 0.54 8.68 4.43
C CYS A 105 -0.67 7.90 3.93
N SER A 106 -1.37 8.43 2.93
CA SER A 106 -2.43 7.70 2.24
C SER A 106 -1.86 6.45 1.56
N CYS A 107 -0.62 6.49 1.08
CA CYS A 107 0.06 5.31 0.56
C CYS A 107 0.52 4.35 1.66
N ASP A 108 1.10 4.86 2.75
CA ASP A 108 1.48 4.02 3.90
C ASP A 108 0.30 3.19 4.37
N LEU A 109 -0.92 3.76 4.44
CA LEU A 109 -2.14 3.01 4.74
C LEU A 109 -2.48 1.95 3.69
N GLU A 110 -2.33 2.24 2.40
CA GLU A 110 -2.56 1.22 1.36
C GLU A 110 -1.58 0.08 1.46
N LEU A 111 -0.31 0.38 1.74
CA LEU A 111 0.70 -0.64 1.97
C LEU A 111 0.37 -1.44 3.24
N ASP A 112 -0.08 -0.79 4.31
CA ASP A 112 -0.53 -1.48 5.52
C ASP A 112 -1.63 -2.48 5.18
N TYR A 113 -2.62 -2.04 4.40
CA TYR A 113 -3.70 -2.89 3.93
C TYR A 113 -3.19 -4.07 3.10
N VAL A 114 -2.34 -3.82 2.09
CA VAL A 114 -1.83 -4.87 1.21
C VAL A 114 -0.96 -5.87 1.97
N ILE A 115 -0.04 -5.37 2.79
CA ILE A 115 0.90 -6.17 3.55
C ILE A 115 0.13 -7.01 4.56
N LYS A 116 -0.86 -6.46 5.30
CA LYS A 116 -1.67 -7.18 6.31
C LYS A 116 -2.24 -8.52 5.82
N PHE A 117 -2.49 -8.67 4.53
CA PHE A 117 -3.05 -9.89 3.95
C PHE A 117 -2.02 -10.80 3.29
N LEU A 118 -0.74 -10.43 3.30
CA LEU A 118 0.34 -11.36 3.05
C LEU A 118 0.38 -12.34 4.23
N PRO A 119 0.44 -13.66 3.98
CA PRO A 119 0.52 -14.64 5.05
C PRO A 119 1.87 -14.50 5.77
N TYR A 120 1.88 -13.78 6.89
CA TYR A 120 3.04 -13.79 7.79
C TYR A 120 2.94 -15.00 8.70
N THR A 121 3.98 -15.82 8.75
CA THR A 121 4.29 -16.49 10.01
C THR A 121 4.85 -15.43 10.94
N THR A 122 4.11 -15.12 12.00
CA THR A 122 4.66 -14.39 13.14
C THR A 122 5.67 -15.30 13.80
N VAL A 123 6.94 -15.21 13.39
CA VAL A 123 8.03 -15.81 14.16
C VAL A 123 8.23 -14.93 15.39
N ARG A 124 7.59 -15.33 16.50
CA ARG A 124 7.94 -14.86 17.83
C ARG A 124 9.32 -15.45 18.14
N TYR A 125 10.34 -14.59 18.24
CA TYR A 125 11.57 -14.92 18.94
C TYR A 125 11.30 -14.95 20.45
#